data_AF-A0A5F1HUQ6-F1
#
_entry.id   AF-A0A5F1HUQ6-F1
#
_cell.length_a   1.000
_cell.length_b   1.000
_cell.length_c   1.000
_cell.angle_alpha   90.00
_cell.angle_beta   90.00
_cell.angle_gamma   90.00
#
_symmetry.space_group_name_H-M   'P 1'
#
loop_
_entity.id
_entity.type
_entity.pdbx_description
1 polymer ?
#
loop_
_entity_poly.entity_id
_entity_poly.type
_entity_poly.pdbx_seq_one_letter_code
_entity_poly.pdbx_strand_id
1 'polypeptide(L)'
;MSDLREHGKLVRQFLKAARELESLNVIDGLENMTLGQLREELTRRSSLGAGYKQQYPRHGAKWDEEEKQRLIALAEAGMLDVDEFAREYQRRPESVLAYMVRLGLLDKDHDLR
;
A
#
# COMPACT_ATOMS: atom_id res chain seq x y z
N MET A 1 17.88 -37.38 -6.39
CA MET A 1 19.07 -36.51 -6.59
C MET A 1 18.78 -35.24 -7.41
N SER A 2 17.64 -35.12 -8.11
CA SER A 2 17.22 -33.89 -8.80
C SER A 2 16.85 -32.75 -7.84
N ASP A 3 16.25 -33.07 -6.68
CA ASP A 3 15.80 -32.04 -5.73
C ASP A 3 16.93 -31.17 -5.16
N LEU A 4 18.06 -31.76 -4.77
CA LEU A 4 19.15 -31.02 -4.11
C LEU A 4 19.75 -29.91 -4.99
N ARG A 5 19.82 -30.13 -6.31
CA ARG A 5 20.33 -29.11 -7.26
C ARG A 5 19.34 -27.94 -7.44
N GLU A 6 18.05 -28.24 -7.51
CA GLU A 6 17.00 -27.21 -7.60
C GLU A 6 16.90 -26.41 -6.30
N HIS A 7 16.99 -27.08 -5.15
CA HIS A 7 17.06 -26.42 -3.84
C HIS A 7 18.30 -25.52 -3.74
N GLY A 8 19.44 -25.96 -4.25
CA GLY A 8 20.65 -25.12 -4.31
C GLY A 8 20.47 -23.86 -5.17
N LYS A 9 19.67 -23.92 -6.25
CA LYS A 9 19.34 -22.75 -7.08
C LYS A 9 18.46 -21.76 -6.30
N LEU A 10 17.42 -22.26 -5.63
CA LEU A 10 16.52 -21.44 -4.81
C LEU A 10 17.27 -20.74 -3.67
N VAL A 11 18.17 -21.45 -2.98
CA VAL A 11 19.01 -20.86 -1.92
C VAL A 11 19.88 -19.74 -2.47
N ARG A 12 20.53 -19.92 -3.63
CA ARG A 12 21.35 -18.85 -4.24
C ARG A 12 20.52 -17.63 -4.65
N GLN A 13 19.32 -17.85 -5.19
CA GLN A 13 18.41 -16.75 -5.55
C GLN A 13 17.95 -15.96 -4.32
N PHE A 14 17.60 -16.66 -3.24
CA PHE A 14 17.26 -16.04 -1.96
C PHE A 14 18.42 -15.22 -1.40
N LEU A 15 19.63 -15.76 -1.35
CA LEU A 15 20.82 -15.05 -0.84
C LEU A 15 21.15 -13.81 -1.68
N LYS A 16 20.95 -13.87 -3.00
CA LYS A 16 21.13 -12.71 -3.88
C LYS A 16 20.10 -11.61 -3.56
N ALA A 17 18.82 -11.97 -3.46
CA ALA A 17 17.75 -11.04 -3.14
C ALA A 17 17.93 -10.40 -1.74
N ALA A 18 18.38 -11.18 -0.76
CA ALA A 18 18.68 -10.66 0.58
C ALA A 18 19.76 -9.58 0.55
N ARG A 19 20.86 -9.79 -0.19
CA ARG A 19 21.92 -8.77 -0.37
C ARG A 19 21.43 -7.53 -1.10
N GLU A 20 20.55 -7.68 -2.09
CA GLU A 20 19.95 -6.54 -2.78
C GLU A 20 19.09 -5.71 -1.82
N LEU A 21 18.26 -6.34 -0.98
CA LEU A 21 17.45 -5.65 0.04
C LEU A 21 18.30 -4.88 1.06
N GLU A 22 19.42 -5.46 1.47
CA GLU A 22 20.41 -4.82 2.35
C GLU A 22 21.06 -3.61 1.66
N SER A 23 21.48 -3.76 0.40
CA SER A 23 22.09 -2.66 -0.37
C SER A 23 21.15 -1.49 -0.63
N LEU A 24 19.85 -1.76 -0.67
CA LEU A 24 18.80 -0.75 -0.84
C LEU A 24 18.38 -0.13 0.50
N ASN A 25 19.00 -0.53 1.62
CA ASN A 25 18.64 -0.11 2.97
C ASN A 25 17.14 -0.32 3.28
N VAL A 26 16.54 -1.36 2.68
CA VAL A 26 15.12 -1.65 2.86
C VAL A 26 14.90 -2.30 4.23
N ILE A 27 15.84 -3.12 4.71
CA ILE A 27 15.75 -3.82 5.99
C ILE A 27 17.04 -3.59 6.77
N ASP A 28 16.99 -2.75 7.81
CA ASP A 28 18.12 -2.51 8.71
C ASP A 28 18.48 -3.78 9.49
N GLY A 29 19.77 -4.10 9.57
CA GLY A 29 20.27 -5.20 10.40
C GLY A 29 19.83 -6.59 9.91
N LEU A 30 19.59 -6.76 8.61
CA LEU A 30 19.18 -8.02 7.98
C LEU A 30 20.07 -9.20 8.39
N GLU A 31 21.38 -8.98 8.45
CA GLU A 31 22.42 -9.93 8.86
C GLU A 31 22.24 -10.50 10.28
N ASN A 32 21.51 -9.79 11.15
CA ASN A 32 21.27 -10.17 12.55
C ASN A 32 19.85 -10.72 12.77
N MET A 33 19.02 -10.79 11.73
CA MET A 33 17.67 -11.33 11.82
C MET A 33 17.68 -12.87 11.72
N THR A 34 16.89 -13.51 12.57
CA THR A 34 16.51 -14.92 12.35
C THR A 34 15.66 -15.07 11.08
N LEU A 35 15.66 -16.26 10.49
CA LEU A 35 14.79 -16.56 9.33
C LEU A 35 13.30 -16.27 9.61
N GLY A 36 12.86 -16.46 10.86
CA GLY A 36 11.49 -16.13 11.28
C GLY A 36 11.20 -14.62 11.23
N GLN A 37 12.10 -13.81 11.78
CA GLN A 37 11.99 -12.35 11.77
C GLN A 37 12.05 -11.79 10.36
N LEU A 38 12.96 -12.30 9.52
CA LEU A 38 13.04 -11.92 8.12
C LEU A 38 11.74 -12.23 7.38
N ARG A 39 11.16 -13.41 7.59
CA ARG A 39 9.88 -13.79 6.98
C ARG A 39 8.75 -12.84 7.42
N GLU A 40 8.67 -12.50 8.70
CA GLU A 40 7.66 -11.55 9.20
C GLU A 40 7.83 -10.15 8.61
N GLU A 41 9.06 -9.65 8.53
CA GLU A 41 9.36 -8.34 7.95
C GLU A 41 9.04 -8.30 6.45
N LEU A 42 9.45 -9.33 5.69
CA LEU A 42 9.10 -9.46 4.28
C LEU A 42 7.59 -9.59 4.09
N THR A 43 6.89 -10.35 4.94
CA THR A 43 5.43 -10.47 4.88
C THR A 43 4.77 -9.12 5.14
N ARG A 44 5.23 -8.38 6.16
CA ARG A 44 4.77 -7.04 6.51
C ARG A 44 5.01 -6.03 5.38
N ARG A 45 6.00 -6.22 4.51
CA ARG A 45 6.29 -5.27 3.42
C ARG A 45 5.72 -5.69 2.07
N SER A 46 5.55 -6.99 1.84
CA SER A 46 5.09 -7.55 0.57
C SER A 46 3.58 -7.76 0.51
N SER A 47 2.87 -7.75 1.64
CA SER A 47 1.40 -7.83 1.60
C SER A 47 0.83 -6.53 1.03
N LEU A 48 0.11 -6.63 -0.08
CA LEU A 48 -0.70 -5.55 -0.64
C LEU A 48 -1.59 -4.98 0.48
N GLY A 49 -1.33 -3.73 0.86
CA GLY A 49 -2.06 -3.06 1.94
C GLY A 49 -1.36 -2.99 3.29
N ALA A 50 -0.19 -3.62 3.43
CA ALA A 50 0.57 -3.54 4.65
C ALA A 50 1.17 -2.15 4.82
N GLY A 51 0.92 -1.56 5.99
CA GLY A 51 1.23 -0.15 6.26
C GLY A 51 0.09 0.82 5.91
N TYR A 52 -0.89 0.47 5.05
CA TYR A 52 -1.99 1.40 4.76
C TYR A 52 -2.86 1.68 5.97
N LYS A 53 -3.11 0.72 6.86
CA LYS A 53 -3.81 1.04 8.13
C LYS A 53 -2.96 1.87 9.10
N GLN A 54 -1.64 1.86 8.96
CA GLN A 54 -0.73 2.68 9.77
C GLN A 54 -0.66 4.12 9.24
N GLN A 55 -0.63 4.29 7.92
CA GLN A 55 -0.59 5.60 7.25
C GLN A 55 -1.98 6.24 7.07
N TYR A 56 -3.00 5.41 6.84
CA TYR A 56 -4.40 5.77 6.62
C TYR A 56 -5.30 4.95 7.55
N PRO A 57 -5.50 5.38 8.80
CA PRO A 57 -6.27 4.65 9.81
C PRO A 57 -7.65 4.16 9.34
N ARG A 58 -8.30 4.90 8.43
CA ARG A 58 -9.61 4.54 7.87
C ARG A 58 -9.53 3.72 6.58
N HIS A 59 -8.38 3.12 6.26
CA HIS A 59 -8.24 2.21 5.12
C HIS A 59 -9.20 1.01 5.25
N GLY A 60 -10.10 0.88 4.26
CA GLY A 60 -11.14 -0.15 4.22
C GLY A 60 -12.35 0.11 5.15
N ALA A 61 -12.36 1.24 5.88
CA ALA A 61 -13.50 1.61 6.72
C ALA A 61 -14.69 2.08 5.86
N LYS A 62 -15.91 1.89 6.38
CA LYS A 62 -17.13 2.42 5.77
C LYS A 62 -17.07 3.95 5.68
N TRP A 63 -17.76 4.48 4.67
CA TRP A 63 -17.92 5.92 4.45
C TRP A 63 -19.09 6.45 5.29
N ASP A 64 -18.82 7.49 6.06
CA ASP A 64 -19.85 8.14 6.89
C ASP A 64 -20.71 9.05 6.01
N GLU A 65 -21.95 9.30 6.41
CA GLU A 65 -22.86 10.06 5.55
C GLU A 65 -22.45 11.52 5.40
N GLU A 66 -21.98 12.14 6.48
CA GLU A 66 -21.43 13.50 6.49
C GLU A 66 -20.21 13.62 5.57
N GLU A 67 -19.28 12.65 5.68
CA GLU A 67 -18.09 12.56 4.83
C GLU A 67 -18.46 12.49 3.34
N LYS A 68 -19.46 11.68 2.98
CA LYS A 68 -19.93 11.58 1.59
C LYS A 68 -20.53 12.89 1.11
N GLN A 69 -21.40 13.51 1.91
CA GLN A 69 -22.03 14.77 1.55
C GLN A 69 -21.00 15.88 1.36
N ARG A 70 -19.98 15.92 2.22
CA ARG A 70 -18.87 16.86 2.10
C ARG A 70 -18.07 16.64 0.81
N LEU A 71 -17.73 15.38 0.50
CA LEU A 71 -17.00 15.04 -0.72
C LEU A 71 -17.77 15.48 -1.98
N ILE A 72 -19.07 15.19 -2.03
CA ILE A 72 -19.94 15.58 -3.16
C ILE A 72 -19.98 17.10 -3.30
N ALA A 73 -20.24 17.82 -2.20
CA ALA A 73 -20.34 19.28 -2.23
C ALA A 73 -19.03 19.95 -2.71
N LEU A 74 -17.88 19.46 -2.25
CA LEU A 74 -16.57 19.97 -2.68
C LEU A 74 -16.29 19.65 -4.16
N ALA A 75 -16.64 18.45 -4.61
CA ALA A 75 -16.46 18.04 -6.00
C ALA A 75 -17.35 18.84 -6.96
N GLU A 76 -18.63 19.00 -6.64
CA GLU A 76 -19.59 19.78 -7.44
C GLU A 76 -19.22 21.27 -7.49
N ALA A 77 -18.64 21.81 -6.42
CA ALA A 77 -18.13 23.18 -6.40
C ALA A 77 -16.81 23.35 -7.17
N GLY A 78 -16.18 22.26 -7.64
CA GLY A 78 -14.85 22.31 -8.27
C GLY A 78 -13.73 22.73 -7.31
N MET A 79 -13.94 22.56 -5.99
CA MET A 79 -13.04 23.00 -4.92
C MET A 79 -12.38 21.83 -4.18
N LEU A 80 -12.55 20.59 -4.67
CA LEU A 80 -11.99 19.43 -4.00
C LEU A 80 -10.48 19.35 -4.20
N ASP A 81 -9.74 19.55 -3.11
CA ASP A 81 -8.38 19.04 -2.97
C ASP A 81 -8.44 17.62 -2.38
N VAL A 82 -8.06 16.64 -3.19
CA VAL A 82 -8.14 15.21 -2.84
C VAL A 82 -7.18 14.85 -1.71
N ASP A 83 -5.99 15.44 -1.68
CA ASP A 83 -4.98 15.13 -0.68
C ASP A 83 -5.33 15.75 0.68
N GLU A 84 -5.88 16.97 0.66
CA GLU A 84 -6.40 17.62 1.86
C GLU A 84 -7.60 16.85 2.43
N PHE A 85 -8.58 16.51 1.59
CA PHE A 85 -9.74 15.71 1.99
C PHE A 85 -9.32 14.35 2.55
N ALA A 86 -8.43 13.63 1.85
CA ALA A 86 -7.96 12.33 2.29
C ALA A 86 -7.25 12.41 3.65
N ARG A 87 -6.49 13.47 3.90
CA ARG A 87 -5.81 13.69 5.18
C ARG A 87 -6.80 13.98 6.30
N GLU A 88 -7.76 14.87 6.08
CA GLU A 88 -8.80 15.24 7.05
C GLU A 88 -9.59 13.99 7.49
N TYR A 89 -10.04 13.21 6.52
CA TYR A 89 -10.81 11.99 6.78
C TYR A 89 -9.95 10.73 6.96
N GLN A 90 -8.63 10.88 7.12
CA GLN A 90 -7.69 9.78 7.36
C GLN A 90 -7.82 8.60 6.37
N ARG A 91 -8.19 8.92 5.13
CA ARG A 91 -8.31 7.98 4.02
C ARG A 91 -7.08 8.03 3.14
N ARG A 92 -6.94 6.98 2.35
CA ARG A 92 -5.99 6.94 1.24
C ARG A 92 -6.53 7.79 0.08
N PRO A 93 -5.75 8.72 -0.52
CA PRO A 93 -6.19 9.54 -1.66
C PRO A 93 -6.80 8.74 -2.81
N GLU A 94 -6.19 7.61 -3.15
CA GLU A 94 -6.67 6.74 -4.22
C GLU A 94 -8.01 6.07 -3.88
N SER A 95 -8.33 5.90 -2.59
CA SER A 95 -9.66 5.46 -2.15
C SER A 95 -10.71 6.54 -2.37
N VAL A 96 -10.34 7.81 -2.18
CA VAL A 96 -11.22 8.97 -2.45
C VAL A 96 -11.51 9.06 -3.94
N LEU A 97 -10.48 9.01 -4.78
CA LEU A 97 -10.64 9.03 -6.25
C LEU A 97 -11.49 7.86 -6.75
N ALA A 98 -11.21 6.64 -6.28
CA ALA A 98 -12.01 5.47 -6.63
C ALA A 98 -13.49 5.63 -6.20
N TYR A 99 -13.73 6.28 -5.06
CA TYR A 99 -15.08 6.57 -4.58
C TYR A 99 -15.78 7.61 -5.44
N MET A 100 -15.08 8.66 -5.89
CA MET A 100 -15.61 9.68 -6.80
C MET A 100 -15.99 9.09 -8.16
N VAL A 101 -15.14 8.22 -8.73
CA VAL A 101 -15.48 7.47 -9.95
C VAL A 101 -16.74 6.63 -9.75
N ARG A 102 -16.87 5.97 -8.57
CA ARG A 102 -18.06 5.18 -8.24
C ARG A 102 -19.33 6.03 -8.12
N LEU A 103 -19.20 7.28 -7.65
CA LEU A 103 -20.30 8.24 -7.60
C LEU A 103 -20.61 8.89 -8.96
N GLY A 104 -19.80 8.64 -10.00
CA GLY A 104 -19.94 9.29 -11.30
C GLY A 104 -19.49 10.76 -11.31
N LEU A 105 -18.72 11.18 -10.31
CA LEU A 105 -18.13 12.52 -10.21
C LEU A 105 -16.85 12.67 -11.05
N LEU A 106 -16.23 11.54 -11.43
CA LEU A 106 -15.06 11.47 -12.31
C LEU A 106 -15.28 10.38 -13.36
N ASP A 107 -14.71 10.59 -14.54
CA ASP A 107 -14.64 9.55 -15.58
C ASP A 107 -13.71 8.41 -15.15
N LYS A 108 -13.99 7.21 -15.63
CA LYS A 108 -13.20 6.00 -15.30
C LYS A 108 -11.75 6.06 -15.78
N ASP A 109 -11.47 6.91 -16.77
CA ASP A 109 -10.15 7.13 -17.34
C ASP A 109 -9.39 8.30 -16.68
N HIS A 110 -9.88 8.81 -15.55
CA HIS A 110 -9.15 9.79 -14.76
C HIS A 110 -7.85 9.14 -14.24
N ASP A 111 -6.73 9.49 -14.87
CA ASP A 111 -5.43 8.85 -14.68
C ASP A 111 -4.99 9.00 -13.20
N LEU A 112 -5.08 7.90 -12.44
CA LEU A 112 -4.62 7.78 -11.06
C LEU A 112 -3.08 7.66 -11.05
N ARG A 113 -2.36 8.70 -11.47
CA ARG A 113 -0.89 8.73 -11.46
C ARG A 113 -0.34 9.53 -10.30
#